data_AF-A0A914I5L9-F1
#
_entry.id   AF-A0A914I5L9-F1
#
_cell.length_a   1.000
_cell.length_b   1.000
_cell.length_c   1.000
_cell.angle_alpha   90.00
_cell.angle_beta   90.00
_cell.angle_gamma   90.00
#
_symmetry.space_group_name_H-M   'P 1'
#
loop_
_entity.id
_entity.type
_entity.pdbx_description
1 polymer ?
#
loop_
_entity_poly.entity_id
_entity_poly.type
_entity_poly.pdbx_seq_one_letter_code
_entity_poly.pdbx_strand_id
1 'polypeptide(L)'
;MWSPNSKQPLVEMFTHKGSVLGIAVDQQRGHLMATTGLDRRLRVWDLRMCKELCAYSASYTDFSHLAFSQTGCLAVAAEDAVQIFNNVHNGTVNAPYLTHRCRGLVTDLQFCAYEDVLGVGHERGFVSVLVPGSGDSNFDALRANPFESNRQRREREVRMLLDKIQPELITLNPSDINRVNRKGLKETMDYKANVMHIKPTQITDVED
;
A
#
# COMPACT_ATOMS: atom_id res chain seq x y z
N MET A 1 -4.56 -11.02 -0.35
CA MET A 1 -3.74 -10.33 -1.36
C MET A 1 -3.72 -11.18 -2.62
N TRP A 2 -3.84 -10.57 -3.80
CA TRP A 2 -4.03 -11.28 -5.07
C TRP A 2 -2.97 -10.87 -6.10
N SER A 3 -2.55 -11.83 -6.92
CA SER A 3 -1.75 -11.58 -8.12
C SER A 3 -2.43 -12.26 -9.32
N PRO A 4 -2.37 -11.66 -10.52
CA PRO A 4 -2.89 -12.29 -11.75
C PRO A 4 -2.27 -13.65 -12.07
N ASN A 5 -1.08 -13.92 -11.53
CA ASN A 5 -0.33 -15.15 -11.81
C ASN A 5 -0.88 -16.38 -11.09
N SER A 6 -1.69 -16.18 -10.04
CA SER A 6 -2.19 -17.27 -9.20
C SER A 6 -3.71 -17.21 -9.10
N LYS A 7 -4.35 -18.37 -9.23
CA LYS A 7 -5.78 -18.53 -8.95
C LYS A 7 -6.09 -18.56 -7.45
N GLN A 8 -5.09 -18.81 -6.62
CA GLN A 8 -5.20 -18.78 -5.16
C GLN A 8 -4.65 -17.46 -4.63
N PRO A 9 -5.18 -16.94 -3.51
CA PRO A 9 -4.64 -15.74 -2.90
C PRO A 9 -3.19 -15.99 -2.46
N LEU A 10 -2.35 -14.97 -2.62
CA LEU A 10 -0.94 -15.03 -2.20
C LEU A 10 -0.81 -15.05 -0.68
N VAL A 11 -1.68 -14.27 -0.02
CA VAL A 11 -1.70 -14.12 1.44
C VAL A 11 -3.14 -13.95 1.88
N GLU A 12 -3.55 -14.73 2.88
CA GLU A 12 -4.80 -14.59 3.62
C GLU A 12 -4.49 -14.03 5.00
N MET A 13 -5.14 -12.93 5.39
CA MET A 13 -4.92 -12.28 6.69
C MET A 13 -6.25 -12.17 7.44
N PHE A 14 -6.26 -12.61 8.69
CA PHE A 14 -7.42 -12.48 9.59
C PHE A 14 -7.36 -11.13 10.31
N THR A 15 -8.00 -10.12 9.72
CA THR A 15 -7.89 -8.74 10.20
C THR A 15 -8.93 -8.37 11.25
N HIS A 16 -10.21 -8.65 11.01
CA HIS A 16 -11.32 -8.26 11.88
C HIS A 16 -12.22 -9.45 12.19
N LYS A 17 -12.97 -9.36 13.30
CA LYS A 17 -13.97 -10.39 13.66
C LYS A 17 -15.25 -10.30 12.82
N GLY A 18 -15.49 -9.15 12.20
CA GLY A 18 -16.63 -8.89 11.33
C GLY A 18 -16.19 -8.52 9.92
N SER A 19 -17.14 -8.07 9.10
CA SER A 19 -16.85 -7.59 7.75
C SER A 19 -15.83 -6.45 7.78
N VAL A 20 -14.88 -6.50 6.85
CA VAL A 20 -13.96 -5.39 6.58
C VAL A 20 -14.74 -4.33 5.81
N LEU A 21 -14.69 -3.08 6.27
CA LEU A 21 -15.39 -1.94 5.68
C LEU A 21 -14.47 -1.12 4.78
N GLY A 22 -13.22 -0.96 5.18
CA GLY A 22 -12.23 -0.17 4.45
C GLY A 22 -10.85 -0.79 4.52
N ILE A 23 -10.07 -0.59 3.45
CA ILE A 23 -8.68 -1.01 3.33
C ILE A 23 -7.93 0.12 2.66
N ALA A 24 -6.78 0.51 3.22
CA ALA A 24 -5.85 1.41 2.58
C ALA A 24 -4.42 0.86 2.71
N VAL A 25 -3.59 1.12 1.71
CA VAL A 25 -2.18 0.72 1.70
C VAL A 25 -1.34 1.98 1.48
N ASP A 26 -0.22 2.07 2.19
CA ASP A 26 0.77 3.14 2.00
C ASP A 26 1.31 3.11 0.57
N GLN A 27 1.13 4.20 -0.17
CA GLN A 27 1.49 4.30 -1.59
C GLN A 27 2.99 4.43 -1.83
N GLN A 28 3.75 5.05 -0.91
CA GLN A 28 5.17 5.30 -1.14
C GLN A 28 6.02 4.09 -0.81
N ARG A 29 5.85 3.52 0.39
CA ARG A 29 6.68 2.40 0.85
C ARG A 29 6.01 1.04 0.61
N GLY A 30 4.68 0.98 0.52
CA GLY A 30 3.95 -0.29 0.34
C GLY A 30 4.12 -1.26 1.52
N HIS A 31 4.58 -0.79 2.68
CA HIS A 31 4.86 -1.64 3.84
C HIS A 31 3.73 -1.63 4.86
N LEU A 32 2.94 -0.56 4.90
CA LEU A 32 1.86 -0.41 5.86
C LEU A 32 0.53 -0.61 5.17
N MET A 33 -0.38 -1.29 5.88
CA MET A 33 -1.78 -1.42 5.50
C MET A 33 -2.64 -1.04 6.69
N ALA A 34 -3.71 -0.30 6.46
CA ALA A 34 -4.73 0.01 7.44
C ALA A 34 -6.03 -0.69 7.03
N THR A 35 -6.73 -1.24 8.00
CA THR A 35 -8.02 -1.89 7.81
C THR A 35 -9.00 -1.44 8.87
N THR A 36 -10.25 -1.27 8.47
CA THR A 36 -11.39 -1.00 9.35
C THR A 36 -12.41 -2.10 9.20
N GLY A 37 -13.09 -2.44 10.29
CA GLY A 37 -14.13 -3.46 10.28
C GLY A 37 -15.35 -3.06 11.11
N LEU A 38 -16.40 -3.86 10.96
CA LEU A 38 -17.64 -3.76 11.75
C LEU A 38 -17.39 -3.99 13.26
N ASP A 39 -16.20 -4.49 13.63
CA ASP A 39 -15.76 -4.57 15.03
C ASP A 39 -15.36 -3.22 15.64
N ARG A 40 -15.52 -2.09 14.90
CA ARG A 40 -15.22 -0.71 15.34
C ARG A 40 -13.77 -0.53 15.74
N ARG A 41 -12.90 -1.25 15.06
CA ARG A 41 -11.46 -1.17 15.23
C ARG A 41 -10.83 -0.74 13.92
N LEU A 42 -9.93 0.22 14.03
CA LEU A 42 -8.91 0.50 13.04
C LEU A 42 -7.69 -0.33 13.41
N ARG A 43 -7.18 -1.12 12.47
CA ARG A 43 -5.94 -1.88 12.66
C ARG A 43 -4.94 -1.51 11.60
N VAL A 44 -3.68 -1.45 12.00
CA VAL A 44 -2.56 -1.13 11.13
C VAL A 44 -1.63 -2.31 11.14
N TRP A 45 -1.17 -2.70 9.96
CA TRP A 45 -0.44 -3.93 9.69
C TRP A 45 0.87 -3.60 8.98
N ASP A 46 1.95 -4.31 9.34
CA ASP A 46 3.14 -4.41 8.49
C ASP A 46 2.90 -5.55 7.49
N LEU A 47 2.84 -5.21 6.20
CA LEU A 47 2.63 -6.16 5.10
C LEU A 47 3.80 -7.11 4.88
N ARG A 48 5.03 -6.72 5.26
CA ARG A 48 6.22 -7.58 5.06
C ARG A 48 6.20 -8.77 6.01
N MET A 49 5.77 -8.52 7.25
CA MET A 49 5.66 -9.56 8.28
C MET A 49 4.24 -10.09 8.43
N CYS A 50 3.25 -9.45 7.81
CA CYS A 50 1.82 -9.71 7.99
C CYS A 50 1.39 -9.67 9.47
N LYS A 51 1.94 -8.71 10.24
CA LYS A 51 1.69 -8.58 11.68
C LYS A 51 0.99 -7.26 12.00
N GLU A 52 0.12 -7.31 13.01
CA GLU A 52 -0.54 -6.13 13.54
C GLU A 52 0.49 -5.26 14.28
N LEU A 53 0.56 -3.98 13.91
CA LEU A 53 1.41 -2.97 14.54
C LEU A 53 0.63 -2.22 15.64
N CYS A 54 -0.61 -1.82 15.33
CA CYS A 54 -1.43 -1.04 16.22
C CYS A 54 -2.92 -1.32 15.97
N ALA A 55 -3.70 -1.30 17.05
CA ALA A 55 -5.15 -1.23 16.99
C ALA A 55 -5.64 0.02 17.71
N TYR A 56 -6.52 0.76 17.05
CA TYR A 56 -7.24 1.88 17.60
C TYR A 56 -8.73 1.54 17.61
N SER A 57 -9.41 1.79 18.72
CA SER A 57 -10.84 1.51 18.86
C SER A 57 -11.53 2.73 19.44
N ALA A 58 -12.58 3.19 18.76
CA ALA A 58 -13.50 4.17 19.29
C ALA A 58 -14.74 3.44 19.82
N SER A 59 -15.19 3.79 21.03
CA SER A 59 -16.29 3.05 21.70
C SER A 59 -17.65 3.19 21.00
N TYR A 60 -17.87 4.28 20.24
CA TYR A 60 -19.19 4.64 19.71
C TYR A 60 -19.14 5.15 18.27
N THR A 61 -18.15 4.75 17.48
CA THR A 61 -18.02 5.28 16.12
C THR A 61 -17.61 4.18 15.17
N ASP A 62 -18.38 4.04 14.09
CA ASP A 62 -18.07 3.12 13.01
C ASP A 62 -17.08 3.76 12.04
N PHE A 63 -16.07 2.98 11.62
CA PHE A 63 -15.09 3.44 10.65
C PHE A 63 -15.38 2.83 9.28
N SER A 64 -15.63 3.67 8.28
CA SER A 64 -16.00 3.23 6.93
C SER A 64 -14.79 3.24 5.99
N HIS A 65 -14.37 4.43 5.57
CA HIS A 65 -13.36 4.65 4.54
C HIS A 65 -11.99 5.01 5.14
N LEU A 66 -10.93 4.66 4.40
CA LEU A 66 -9.54 4.89 4.78
C LEU A 66 -8.76 5.44 3.59
N ALA A 67 -7.83 6.35 3.85
CA ALA A 67 -6.87 6.81 2.86
C ALA A 67 -5.51 7.09 3.50
N PHE A 68 -4.43 6.64 2.84
CA PHE A 68 -3.07 7.02 3.20
C PHE A 68 -2.61 8.24 2.40
N SER A 69 -1.88 9.12 3.06
CA SER A 69 -1.14 10.19 2.41
C SER A 69 0.24 9.69 1.94
N GLN A 70 0.91 10.50 1.13
CA GLN A 70 2.26 10.19 0.65
C GLN A 70 3.28 10.12 1.79
N THR A 71 3.12 10.98 2.80
CA THR A 71 3.99 11.03 3.98
C THR A 71 3.68 9.97 5.04
N GLY A 72 2.62 9.18 4.85
CA GLY A 72 2.18 8.15 5.80
C GLY A 72 1.20 8.62 6.88
N CYS A 73 0.54 9.77 6.68
CA CYS A 73 -0.65 10.13 7.45
C CYS A 73 -1.82 9.23 7.02
N LEU A 74 -2.70 8.89 7.95
CA LEU A 74 -3.86 8.05 7.71
C LEU A 74 -5.13 8.85 8.00
N ALA A 75 -5.97 9.04 6.99
CA ALA A 75 -7.31 9.57 7.15
C ALA A 75 -8.32 8.43 7.32
N VAL A 76 -9.23 8.60 8.27
CA VAL A 76 -10.24 7.62 8.65
C VAL A 76 -11.58 8.34 8.71
N ALA A 77 -12.55 7.84 7.95
CA ALA A 77 -13.93 8.29 8.03
C ALA A 77 -14.60 7.65 9.25
N ALA A 78 -15.09 8.48 10.16
CA ALA A 78 -15.76 8.12 11.39
C ALA A 78 -17.16 8.75 11.37
N GLU A 79 -18.09 8.11 10.67
CA GLU A 79 -19.46 8.59 10.40
C GLU A 79 -19.51 10.00 9.76
N ASP A 80 -19.77 11.03 10.56
CA ASP A 80 -19.85 12.44 10.13
C ASP A 80 -18.52 13.20 10.32
N ALA A 81 -17.51 12.55 10.90
CA ALA A 81 -16.20 13.12 11.17
C ALA A 81 -15.11 12.42 10.38
N VAL A 82 -14.05 13.14 10.06
CA VAL A 82 -12.81 12.60 9.52
C VAL A 82 -11.75 12.74 10.60
N GLN A 83 -11.16 11.62 10.99
CA GLN A 83 -10.05 11.56 11.93
C GLN A 83 -8.76 11.30 11.15
N ILE A 84 -7.73 12.09 11.43
CA ILE A 84 -6.44 11.99 10.76
C ILE A 84 -5.42 11.56 11.81
N PHE A 85 -4.60 10.58 11.49
CA PHE A 85 -3.54 10.06 12.34
C PHE A 85 -2.19 10.25 11.68
N ASN A 86 -1.22 10.76 12.43
CA ASN A 86 0.17 10.89 11.99
C ASN A 86 1.02 9.79 12.61
N ASN A 87 2.15 9.47 11.97
CA ASN A 87 3.17 8.55 12.51
C ASN A 87 2.64 7.15 12.88
N VAL A 88 1.71 6.63 12.07
CA VAL A 88 1.09 5.32 12.29
C VAL A 88 2.12 4.17 12.28
N HIS A 89 3.26 4.38 11.62
CA HIS A 89 4.40 3.45 11.59
C HIS A 89 5.01 3.17 12.97
N ASN A 90 4.87 4.07 13.95
CA ASN A 90 5.47 3.90 15.28
C ASN A 90 4.68 2.93 16.18
N GLY A 91 3.51 2.46 15.74
CA GLY A 91 2.70 1.51 16.51
C GLY A 91 1.97 2.12 17.72
N THR A 92 2.13 3.42 17.99
CA THR A 92 1.43 4.13 19.06
C THR A 92 0.46 5.15 18.49
N VAL A 93 -0.82 4.81 18.41
CA VAL A 93 -1.88 5.74 17.99
C VAL A 93 -2.81 5.99 19.17
N ASN A 94 -2.50 7.01 19.96
CA ASN A 94 -3.28 7.34 21.17
C ASN A 94 -4.40 8.36 20.89
N ALA A 95 -4.16 9.31 19.99
CA ALA A 95 -5.11 10.37 19.66
C ALA A 95 -5.00 10.76 18.18
N PRO A 96 -6.10 11.20 17.56
CA PRO A 96 -6.05 11.76 16.22
C PRO A 96 -5.24 13.07 16.22
N TYR A 97 -4.43 13.25 15.17
CA TYR A 97 -3.71 14.48 14.87
C TYR A 97 -4.68 15.63 14.56
N LEU A 98 -5.69 15.37 13.74
CA LEU A 98 -6.72 16.35 13.37
C LEU A 98 -8.08 15.65 13.27
N THR A 99 -9.12 16.35 13.69
CA THR A 99 -10.51 15.91 13.52
C THR A 99 -11.31 16.98 12.82
N HIS A 100 -11.92 16.64 11.70
CA HIS A 100 -12.80 17.55 10.96
C HIS A 100 -14.22 16.98 10.94
N ARG A 101 -15.22 17.77 11.35
CA ARG A 101 -16.62 17.36 11.28
C ARG A 101 -17.25 17.87 10.00
N CYS A 102 -17.76 16.95 9.20
CA CYS A 102 -18.52 17.21 7.99
C CYS A 102 -20.02 17.33 8.30
N ARG A 103 -20.78 17.94 7.39
CA ARG A 103 -22.24 18.08 7.51
C ARG A 103 -22.96 16.94 6.81
N GLY A 104 -22.67 15.70 7.19
CA GLY A 104 -23.24 14.49 6.60
C GLY A 104 -22.28 13.32 6.67
N LEU A 105 -22.75 12.14 6.28
CA LEU A 105 -21.91 10.93 6.26
C LEU A 105 -20.83 11.04 5.20
N VAL A 106 -19.61 10.63 5.58
CA VAL A 106 -18.46 10.60 4.68
C VAL A 106 -18.53 9.35 3.80
N THR A 107 -18.45 9.54 2.48
CA THR A 107 -18.57 8.46 1.48
C THR A 107 -17.23 8.06 0.88
N ASP A 108 -16.27 8.99 0.80
CA ASP A 108 -14.95 8.69 0.25
C ASP A 108 -13.91 9.69 0.76
N LEU A 109 -12.65 9.25 0.79
CA LEU A 109 -11.50 10.01 1.25
C LEU A 109 -10.35 9.84 0.26
N GLN A 110 -9.78 10.95 -0.20
CA GLN A 110 -8.63 10.92 -1.08
C GLN A 110 -7.68 12.08 -0.80
N PHE A 111 -6.42 11.78 -0.48
CA PHE A 111 -5.39 12.80 -0.41
C PHE A 111 -5.02 13.30 -1.81
N CYS A 112 -4.81 14.60 -1.93
CA CYS A 112 -4.20 15.20 -3.11
C CYS A 112 -2.71 14.82 -3.12
N ALA A 113 -2.20 14.41 -4.28
CA ALA A 113 -0.77 14.12 -4.43
C ALA A 113 0.03 15.43 -4.43
N TYR A 114 1.16 15.46 -3.72
CA TYR A 114 2.10 16.60 -3.63
C TYR A 114 1.55 17.87 -2.96
N GLU A 115 0.34 17.82 -2.40
CA GLU A 115 -0.28 18.93 -1.70
C GLU A 115 -0.79 18.49 -0.32
N ASP A 116 -0.86 19.43 0.61
CA ASP A 116 -1.37 19.22 1.97
C ASP A 116 -2.90 19.29 2.04
N VAL A 117 -3.57 18.56 1.14
CA VAL A 117 -5.02 18.61 0.97
C VAL A 117 -5.62 17.20 1.02
N LEU A 118 -6.68 17.05 1.80
CA LEU A 118 -7.54 15.88 1.82
C LEU A 118 -8.88 16.24 1.18
N GLY A 119 -9.22 15.56 0.09
CA GLY A 119 -10.57 15.57 -0.47
C GLY A 119 -11.48 14.65 0.33
N VAL A 120 -12.60 15.19 0.78
CA VAL A 120 -13.65 14.46 1.52
C VAL A 120 -14.93 14.52 0.71
N GLY A 121 -15.38 13.37 0.25
CA GLY A 121 -16.73 13.20 -0.30
C GLY A 121 -17.72 12.95 0.83
N HIS A 122 -18.82 13.69 0.86
CA HIS A 122 -19.89 13.50 1.83
C HIS A 122 -21.26 13.60 1.14
N GLU A 123 -22.34 13.17 1.79
CA GLU A 123 -23.69 13.15 1.20
C GLU A 123 -24.14 14.48 0.59
N ARG A 124 -23.67 15.62 1.13
CA ARG A 124 -24.03 16.96 0.64
C ARG A 124 -23.11 17.53 -0.44
N GLY A 125 -22.15 16.77 -0.96
CA GLY A 125 -21.14 17.24 -1.91
C GLY A 125 -19.70 16.92 -1.52
N PHE A 126 -18.81 17.91 -1.68
CA PHE A 126 -17.37 17.73 -1.53
C PHE A 126 -16.77 18.84 -0.65
N VAL A 127 -15.83 18.48 0.22
CA VAL A 127 -15.05 19.41 1.03
C VAL A 127 -13.56 19.07 0.89
N SER A 128 -12.74 20.08 0.62
CA SER A 128 -11.30 19.98 0.73
C SER A 128 -10.86 20.45 2.13
N VAL A 129 -10.17 19.57 2.86
CA VAL A 129 -9.61 19.86 4.18
C VAL A 129 -8.11 20.03 4.05
N LEU A 130 -7.54 21.09 4.62
CA LEU A 130 -6.10 21.25 4.71
C LEU A 130 -5.54 20.36 5.81
N VAL A 131 -4.56 19.53 5.45
CA VAL A 131 -3.91 18.58 6.36
C VAL A 131 -2.41 18.82 6.30
N PRO A 132 -1.85 19.65 7.20
CA PRO A 132 -0.44 19.99 7.15
C PRO A 132 0.44 18.74 7.32
N GLY A 133 1.40 18.57 6.42
CA GLY A 133 2.34 17.45 6.41
C GLY A 133 1.81 16.16 5.76
N SER A 134 0.74 16.21 4.96
CA SER A 134 0.21 15.04 4.25
C SER A 134 0.85 14.81 2.88
N GLY A 135 1.23 15.88 2.18
CA GLY A 135 1.81 15.85 0.85
C GLY A 135 3.33 15.72 0.87
N ASP A 136 3.89 15.02 -0.12
CA ASP A 136 5.34 15.03 -0.34
C ASP A 136 5.75 16.36 -1.00
N SER A 137 6.60 17.13 -0.34
CA SER A 137 7.05 18.43 -0.86
C SER A 137 7.98 18.29 -2.07
N ASN A 138 8.68 17.16 -2.19
CA ASN A 138 9.73 16.96 -3.17
C ASN A 138 9.26 15.99 -4.25
N PHE A 139 8.59 16.51 -5.29
CA PHE A 139 8.16 15.69 -6.41
C PHE A 139 9.31 15.40 -7.39
N ASP A 140 9.36 14.16 -7.86
CA ASP A 140 10.23 13.76 -8.98
C ASP A 140 9.53 14.06 -10.30
N ALA A 141 9.97 15.12 -10.98
CA ALA A 141 9.39 15.59 -12.23
C ALA A 141 9.44 14.55 -13.37
N LEU A 142 10.35 13.56 -13.32
CA LEU A 142 10.42 12.50 -14.32
C LEU A 142 9.34 11.44 -14.13
N ARG A 143 8.93 11.18 -12.89
CA ARG A 143 7.88 10.20 -12.56
C ARG A 143 6.49 10.81 -12.65
N ALA A 144 6.24 11.88 -11.90
CA ALA A 144 4.95 12.56 -11.86
C ALA A 144 5.16 14.05 -11.57
N ASN A 145 4.82 14.87 -12.56
CA ASN A 145 4.93 16.32 -12.49
C ASN A 145 3.53 16.95 -12.41
N PRO A 146 3.17 17.62 -11.31
CA PRO A 146 1.92 18.36 -11.19
C PRO A 146 1.77 19.50 -12.22
N PHE A 147 2.90 20.11 -12.63
CA PHE A 147 2.96 21.27 -13.51
C PHE A 147 3.37 20.88 -14.93
N GLU A 148 2.89 19.74 -15.44
CA GLU A 148 3.29 19.26 -16.75
C GLU A 148 2.75 20.11 -17.92
N SER A 149 3.58 20.34 -18.93
CA SER A 149 3.13 20.90 -20.21
C SER A 149 2.48 19.84 -21.09
N ASN A 150 1.67 20.26 -22.07
CA ASN A 150 1.07 19.36 -23.07
C ASN A 150 2.12 18.53 -23.85
N ARG A 151 3.35 19.05 -24.02
CA ARG A 151 4.44 18.29 -24.64
C ARG A 151 4.96 17.21 -23.71
N GLN A 152 5.24 17.55 -22.45
CA GLN A 152 5.73 16.61 -21.45
C GLN A 152 4.70 15.50 -21.18
N ARG A 153 3.41 15.82 -21.12
CA ARG A 153 2.34 14.82 -20.97
C ARG A 153 2.39 13.79 -22.09
N ARG A 154 2.44 14.23 -23.35
CA ARG A 154 2.52 13.32 -24.53
C ARG A 154 3.75 12.44 -24.49
N GLU A 155 4.93 13.01 -24.20
CA GLU A 155 6.17 12.23 -24.10
C GLU A 155 6.13 11.24 -22.93
N ARG A 156 5.54 11.62 -21.79
CA ARG A 156 5.37 10.74 -20.63
C ARG A 156 4.41 9.59 -20.91
N GLU A 157 3.28 9.86 -21.56
CA GLU A 157 2.32 8.82 -21.96
C GLU A 157 2.98 7.77 -22.87
N VAL A 158 3.75 8.20 -23.87
CA VAL A 158 4.51 7.29 -24.74
C VAL A 158 5.51 6.47 -23.92
N ARG A 159 6.27 7.09 -23.02
CA ARG A 159 7.22 6.37 -22.14
C ARG A 159 6.52 5.37 -21.23
N MET A 160 5.43 5.75 -20.57
CA MET A 160 4.66 4.84 -19.69
C MET A 160 4.10 3.62 -20.44
N LEU A 161 3.76 3.78 -21.72
CA LEU A 161 3.31 2.66 -22.56
C LEU A 161 4.45 1.74 -22.97
N LEU A 162 5.62 2.29 -23.30
CA LEU A 162 6.82 1.52 -23.64
C LEU A 162 7.37 0.75 -22.43
N ASP A 163 7.40 1.39 -21.26
CA ASP A 163 7.92 0.83 -20.01
C ASP A 163 6.86 0.01 -19.24
N LYS A 164 5.68 -0.22 -19.84
CA LYS A 164 4.59 -0.94 -19.20
C LYS A 164 5.03 -2.36 -18.82
N ILE A 165 5.04 -2.63 -17.52
CA ILE A 165 5.37 -3.95 -16.98
C ILE A 165 4.33 -4.99 -17.40
N GLN A 166 4.81 -6.21 -17.68
CA GLN A 166 3.94 -7.35 -17.97
C GLN A 166 3.24 -7.82 -16.69
N PRO A 167 2.00 -8.33 -16.77
CA PRO A 167 1.26 -8.80 -15.60
C PRO A 167 1.96 -9.95 -14.88
N GLU A 168 2.76 -10.74 -15.59
CA GLU A 168 3.56 -11.84 -15.06
C GLU A 168 4.59 -11.40 -14.00
N LEU A 169 5.00 -10.12 -14.02
CA LEU A 169 5.96 -9.57 -13.06
C LEU A 169 5.33 -9.22 -11.69
N ILE A 170 4.01 -9.30 -11.55
CA ILE A 170 3.31 -8.96 -10.31
C ILE A 170 3.48 -10.09 -9.28
N THR A 171 4.42 -9.89 -8.36
CA THR A 171 4.78 -10.82 -7.28
C THR A 171 4.72 -10.12 -5.92
N LEU A 172 4.76 -10.88 -4.83
CA LEU A 172 4.72 -10.31 -3.47
C LEU A 172 5.95 -9.44 -3.18
N ASN A 173 7.14 -9.91 -3.59
CA ASN A 173 8.37 -9.16 -3.47
C ASN A 173 8.88 -8.76 -4.86
N PRO A 174 8.88 -7.46 -5.21
CA PRO A 174 9.29 -7.02 -6.55
C PRO A 174 10.77 -7.29 -6.85
N SER A 175 11.61 -7.47 -5.82
CA SER A 175 13.03 -7.81 -5.96
C SER A 175 13.29 -9.26 -6.36
N ASP A 176 12.26 -10.12 -6.40
CA ASP A 176 12.43 -11.53 -6.77
C ASP A 176 12.90 -11.72 -8.23
N ILE A 177 12.69 -10.74 -9.10
CA ILE A 177 13.19 -10.77 -10.49
C ILE A 177 14.72 -10.86 -10.57
N ASN A 178 15.42 -10.33 -9.57
CA ASN A 178 16.88 -10.35 -9.52
C ASN A 178 17.42 -11.67 -8.94
N ARG A 179 16.56 -12.53 -8.40
CA ARG A 179 16.99 -13.78 -7.75
C ARG A 179 17.27 -14.85 -8.78
N VAL A 180 18.33 -15.62 -8.55
CA VAL A 180 18.67 -16.78 -9.37
C VAL A 180 17.71 -17.93 -9.04
N ASN A 181 17.20 -18.61 -10.06
CA ASN A 181 16.42 -19.84 -9.89
C ASN A 181 17.34 -20.99 -9.45
N ARG A 182 17.55 -21.10 -8.12
CA ARG A 182 18.40 -22.14 -7.53
C ARG A 182 17.88 -23.56 -7.80
N LYS A 183 16.56 -23.76 -7.87
CA LYS A 183 15.96 -25.08 -8.13
C LYS A 183 16.26 -25.57 -9.54
N GLY A 184 16.00 -24.73 -10.55
CA GLY A 184 16.32 -25.05 -11.93
C GLY A 184 17.83 -25.25 -12.14
N LEU A 185 18.67 -24.46 -11.46
CA LEU A 185 20.12 -24.66 -11.50
C LEU A 185 20.52 -26.04 -10.95
N LYS A 186 19.99 -26.44 -9.78
CA LYS A 186 20.25 -27.77 -9.19
C LYS A 186 19.85 -28.90 -10.15
N GLU A 187 18.67 -28.84 -10.74
CA GLU A 187 18.20 -29.84 -11.72
C GLU A 187 19.13 -29.96 -12.93
N THR A 188 19.59 -28.83 -13.49
CA THR A 188 20.54 -28.87 -14.61
C THR A 188 21.90 -29.45 -14.21
N MET A 189 22.35 -29.24 -12.97
CA MET A 189 23.61 -29.80 -12.47
C MET A 189 23.49 -31.30 -12.23
N ASP A 190 22.38 -31.76 -11.65
CA ASP A 190 22.11 -33.19 -11.43
C ASP A 190 22.03 -33.93 -12.77
N TYR A 191 21.40 -33.31 -13.78
CA TYR A 191 21.41 -33.83 -15.15
C TYR A 191 22.82 -33.94 -15.73
N LYS A 192 23.66 -32.90 -15.58
CA LYS A 192 25.05 -32.91 -16.05
C LYS A 192 25.90 -33.96 -15.33
N ALA A 193 25.69 -34.15 -14.03
CA ALA A 193 26.38 -35.16 -13.25
C ALA A 193 26.00 -36.57 -13.72
N ASN A 194 24.71 -36.82 -13.95
CA ASN A 194 24.21 -38.15 -14.34
C ASN A 194 24.49 -38.51 -15.80
N VAL A 195 24.32 -37.56 -16.73
CA VAL A 195 24.45 -37.85 -18.17
C VAL A 195 25.87 -37.60 -18.66
N MET A 196 26.48 -36.48 -18.27
CA MET A 196 27.81 -36.09 -18.76
C MET A 196 28.95 -36.54 -17.85
N HIS A 197 28.66 -37.15 -16.68
CA HIS A 197 29.66 -37.63 -15.71
C HIS A 197 30.66 -36.54 -15.27
N ILE A 198 30.24 -35.27 -15.34
CA ILE A 198 31.04 -34.12 -14.92
C ILE A 198 30.85 -33.95 -13.42
N LYS A 199 31.95 -33.84 -12.65
CA LYS A 199 31.87 -33.58 -11.20
C LYS A 199 31.15 -32.24 -10.94
N PRO A 200 30.03 -32.24 -10.18
CA PRO A 200 29.32 -31.01 -9.89
C PRO A 200 30.12 -30.14 -8.91
N THR A 201 30.12 -28.82 -9.13
CA THR A 201 30.67 -27.84 -8.19
C THR A 201 29.77 -27.73 -6.96
N GLN A 202 30.34 -27.80 -5.76
CA GLN A 202 29.56 -27.68 -4.53
C GLN A 202 29.09 -26.23 -4.33
N ILE A 203 27.78 -26.05 -4.17
CA ILE A 203 27.18 -24.77 -3.79
C ILE A 203 27.05 -24.80 -2.27
N THR A 204 27.80 -23.96 -1.57
CA THR A 204 27.57 -23.71 -0.15
C THR A 204 26.35 -22.79 -0.03
N ASP A 205 25.31 -23.26 0.65
CA ASP A 205 24.20 -22.39 1.03
C ASP A 205 24.75 -21.39 2.06
N VAL A 206 24.93 -20.14 1.65
CA VAL A 206 25.11 -19.04 2.58
C VAL A 206 23.73 -18.78 3.16
N GLU A 207 23.54 -19.17 4.43
CA GLU A 207 22.34 -18.85 5.19
C GLU A 207 22.31 -17.33 5.40
N ASP A 208 21.27 -16.68 4.84
CA ASP A 208 20.91 -15.28 5.12
C ASP A 208 20.03 -15.19 6.37
#